data_AF-A0A1S3WJQ9-F1
#
_entry.id   AF-A0A1S3WJQ9-F1
#
_cell.length_a   1.000
_cell.length_b   1.000
_cell.length_c   1.000
_cell.angle_alpha   90.00
_cell.angle_beta   90.00
_cell.angle_gamma   90.00
#
_symmetry.space_group_name_H-M   'P 1'
#
loop_
_entity.id
_entity.type
_entity.pdbx_description
1 polymer ?
#
loop_
_entity_poly.entity_id
_entity_poly.type
_entity_poly.pdbx_seq_one_letter_code
_entity_poly.pdbx_strand_id
1 'polypeptide(L)'
;MSFLKSFLPPGSAEGLRQQQPDTEAVLNGRGLGTGTLYVAESRLSWLDGSGLGFSLEYPTISLHAVSRDLSAYPREHLYVMVNAKFEEELRESVGEEEEDSDDDVEPIAEFRFVPGDKSALEAMFTAMCECQALHPDPEDEDSDDYDGEEYDVEAYEQGQGDIPTFYTYEEGLSHLTAEGQATLERLEGMLSQSVSSQYNMAGVRTDDSLRDFEDGMEVDTAPTVAGQFEDADVDH
;
A
#
# COMPACT_ATOMS: atom_id res chain seq x y z
N MET A 1 -13.01 5.09 30.20
CA MET A 1 -14.39 5.43 29.72
C MET A 1 -14.69 4.59 28.48
N SER A 2 -15.86 3.95 28.39
CA SER A 2 -16.20 3.12 27.23
C SER A 2 -16.29 3.95 25.93
N PHE A 3 -15.47 3.61 24.94
CA PHE A 3 -15.50 4.21 23.59
C PHE A 3 -16.86 4.02 22.89
N LEU A 4 -17.53 2.89 23.16
CA LEU A 4 -18.83 2.60 22.60
C LEU A 4 -19.91 3.54 23.18
N LYS A 5 -20.57 4.26 22.29
CA LYS A 5 -21.68 5.17 22.56
C LYS A 5 -22.97 4.62 21.95
N SER A 6 -24.10 4.86 22.59
CA SER A 6 -25.41 4.62 21.99
C SER A 6 -25.80 5.80 21.11
N PHE A 7 -26.14 5.56 19.86
CA PHE A 7 -26.73 6.57 18.96
C PHE A 7 -27.69 5.91 17.96
N LEU A 8 -28.55 6.72 17.35
CA LEU A 8 -29.47 6.23 16.33
C LEU A 8 -28.71 5.99 15.02
N PRO A 9 -29.04 4.92 14.28
CA PRO A 9 -28.49 4.72 12.94
C PRO A 9 -28.75 5.95 12.06
N PRO A 10 -27.75 6.44 11.32
CA PRO A 10 -27.95 7.56 10.42
C PRO A 10 -28.99 7.18 9.36
N GLY A 11 -30.02 8.00 9.21
CA GLY A 11 -31.09 7.78 8.24
C GLY A 11 -30.72 8.31 6.85
N SER A 12 -31.58 8.07 5.85
CA SER A 12 -31.40 8.64 4.50
C SER A 12 -31.37 10.17 4.48
N ALA A 13 -32.00 10.83 5.46
CA ALA A 13 -31.96 12.29 5.62
C ALA A 13 -30.58 12.82 6.09
N GLU A 14 -29.73 11.95 6.64
CA GLU A 14 -28.38 12.25 7.13
C GLU A 14 -27.28 11.96 6.09
N GLY A 15 -27.68 11.68 4.84
CA GLY A 15 -26.74 11.36 3.77
C GLY A 15 -26.18 9.95 3.83
N LEU A 16 -26.95 8.96 4.31
CA LEU A 16 -26.55 7.55 4.28
C LEU A 16 -26.29 7.10 2.83
N ARG A 17 -25.04 6.72 2.54
CA ARG A 17 -24.59 6.24 1.21
C ARG A 17 -24.62 4.73 1.11
N GLN A 18 -24.11 4.04 2.12
CA GLN A 18 -24.06 2.58 2.16
C GLN A 18 -24.38 2.07 3.57
N GLN A 19 -25.16 1.01 3.64
CA GLN A 19 -25.40 0.26 4.88
C GLN A 19 -24.99 -1.19 4.64
N GLN A 20 -24.15 -1.72 5.52
CA GLN A 20 -23.72 -3.11 5.45
C GLN A 20 -24.02 -3.84 6.78
N PRO A 21 -25.04 -4.71 6.83
CA PRO A 21 -25.28 -5.58 7.98
C PRO A 21 -24.21 -6.67 8.07
N ASP A 22 -24.26 -7.45 9.16
CA ASP A 22 -23.41 -8.61 9.39
C ASP A 22 -21.91 -8.31 9.20
N THR A 23 -21.48 -7.14 9.68
CA THR A 23 -20.09 -6.68 9.59
C THR A 23 -19.43 -6.75 10.96
N GLU A 24 -18.38 -7.55 11.06
CA GLU A 24 -17.55 -7.62 12.26
C GLU A 24 -16.56 -6.46 12.30
N ALA A 25 -16.51 -5.74 13.43
CA ALA A 25 -15.54 -4.68 13.65
C ALA A 25 -14.41 -5.18 14.56
N VAL A 26 -13.17 -4.89 14.17
CA VAL A 26 -11.96 -5.18 14.95
C VAL A 26 -11.22 -3.86 15.13
N LEU A 27 -10.86 -3.51 16.36
CA LEU A 27 -10.11 -2.31 16.71
C LEU A 27 -8.77 -2.73 17.33
N ASN A 28 -7.64 -2.30 16.76
CA ASN A 28 -6.29 -2.61 17.25
C ASN A 28 -6.07 -4.12 17.50
N GLY A 29 -6.64 -4.97 16.63
CA GLY A 29 -6.59 -6.43 16.75
C GLY A 29 -7.66 -7.04 17.68
N ARG A 30 -8.37 -6.23 18.47
CA ARG A 30 -9.47 -6.68 19.33
C ARG A 30 -10.81 -6.70 18.60
N GLY A 31 -11.44 -7.86 18.52
CA GLY A 31 -12.79 -8.00 17.97
C GLY A 31 -13.84 -7.34 18.86
N LEU A 32 -14.61 -6.40 18.31
CA LEU A 32 -15.74 -5.74 18.98
C LEU A 32 -17.06 -6.51 18.78
N GLY A 33 -17.08 -7.46 17.84
CA GLY A 33 -18.24 -8.29 17.52
C GLY A 33 -18.87 -7.95 16.17
N THR A 34 -20.02 -8.57 15.89
CA THR A 34 -20.77 -8.40 14.65
C THR A 34 -21.86 -7.36 14.82
N GLY A 35 -21.98 -6.46 13.84
CA GLY A 35 -22.89 -5.33 13.85
C GLY A 35 -23.23 -4.87 12.44
N THR A 36 -23.71 -3.63 12.34
CA THR A 36 -24.02 -2.98 11.07
C THR A 36 -23.11 -1.77 10.89
N LEU A 37 -22.44 -1.72 9.73
CA LEU A 37 -21.67 -0.56 9.30
C LEU A 37 -22.56 0.39 8.49
N TYR A 38 -22.42 1.68 8.75
CA TYR A 38 -23.12 2.78 8.09
C TYR A 38 -22.08 3.76 7.55
N VAL A 39 -22.04 3.90 6.24
CA VAL A 39 -21.24 4.91 5.54
C VAL A 39 -22.20 6.04 5.20
N ALA A 40 -22.12 7.14 5.94
CA ALA A 40 -22.87 8.36 5.67
C ALA A 40 -21.91 9.45 5.17
N GLU A 41 -22.44 10.51 4.55
CA GLU A 41 -21.63 11.64 4.06
C GLU A 41 -20.82 12.32 5.16
N SER A 42 -21.38 12.45 6.37
CA SER A 42 -20.71 13.19 7.47
C SER A 42 -19.77 12.33 8.31
N ARG A 43 -20.04 11.02 8.43
CA ARG A 43 -19.29 10.12 9.32
C ARG A 43 -19.45 8.66 8.91
N LEU A 44 -18.44 7.86 9.20
CA LEU A 44 -18.50 6.41 9.21
C LEU A 44 -18.96 5.95 10.59
N SER A 45 -19.95 5.06 10.70
CA SER A 45 -20.46 4.58 11.98
C SER A 45 -20.66 3.09 11.99
N TRP A 46 -20.36 2.43 13.11
CA TRP A 46 -20.65 1.02 13.30
C TRP A 46 -21.43 0.83 14.59
N LEU A 47 -22.50 0.03 14.54
CA LEU A 47 -23.36 -0.30 15.68
C LEU A 47 -23.45 -1.81 15.86
N ASP A 48 -23.29 -2.27 17.10
CA ASP A 48 -23.52 -3.66 17.48
C ASP A 48 -25.03 -4.00 17.52
N GLY A 49 -25.35 -5.27 17.77
CA GLY A 49 -26.74 -5.72 17.91
C GLY A 49 -27.49 -5.14 19.12
N SER A 50 -26.81 -4.47 20.05
CA SER A 50 -27.39 -3.80 21.22
C SER A 50 -27.68 -2.31 20.99
N GLY A 51 -27.23 -1.75 19.86
CA GLY A 51 -27.31 -0.32 19.56
C GLY A 51 -26.17 0.51 20.16
N LEU A 52 -25.11 -0.14 20.64
CA LEU A 52 -23.87 0.48 21.07
C LEU A 52 -22.85 0.41 19.94
N GLY A 53 -22.11 1.49 19.75
CA GLY A 53 -21.18 1.55 18.64
C GLY A 53 -20.29 2.76 18.68
N PHE A 54 -19.70 3.08 17.54
CA PHE A 54 -18.85 4.24 17.41
C PHE A 54 -19.01 4.93 16.08
N SER A 55 -18.56 6.18 16.03
CA SER A 55 -18.52 6.98 14.81
C SER A 55 -17.14 7.59 14.62
N LEU A 56 -16.71 7.66 13.37
CA LEU A 56 -15.46 8.23 12.90
C LEU A 56 -15.79 9.33 11.90
N GLU A 57 -15.16 10.47 12.02
CA GLU A 57 -15.34 11.59 11.09
C GLU A 57 -14.31 11.47 9.97
N TYR A 58 -14.67 11.78 8.73
CA TYR A 58 -13.75 11.59 7.58
C TYR A 58 -12.41 12.31 7.72
N PRO A 59 -12.33 13.55 8.26
CA PRO A 59 -11.05 14.20 8.50
C PRO A 59 -10.14 13.45 9.48
N THR A 60 -10.69 12.57 10.33
CA THR A 60 -9.88 11.75 11.25
C THR A 60 -9.35 10.47 10.61
N ILE A 61 -9.86 10.11 9.42
CA ILE A 61 -9.47 8.90 8.69
C ILE A 61 -8.25 9.22 7.83
N SER A 62 -7.10 8.72 8.24
CA SER A 62 -5.83 8.91 7.54
C SER A 62 -5.79 8.10 6.24
N LEU A 63 -6.29 6.85 6.25
CA LEU A 63 -6.46 6.05 5.03
C LEU A 63 -7.51 4.96 5.18
N HIS A 64 -8.06 4.53 4.04
CA HIS A 64 -8.92 3.35 3.95
C HIS A 64 -8.53 2.50 2.73
N ALA A 65 -8.60 1.17 2.88
CA ALA A 65 -8.21 0.23 1.83
C ALA A 65 -8.95 -1.09 1.95
N VAL A 66 -9.15 -1.79 0.82
CA VAL A 66 -9.65 -3.17 0.83
C VAL A 66 -8.47 -4.13 0.88
N SER A 67 -8.40 -4.95 1.94
CA SER A 67 -7.44 -6.03 2.05
C SER A 67 -8.09 -7.36 1.70
N ARG A 68 -7.56 -8.01 0.65
CA ARG A 68 -7.98 -9.35 0.20
C ARG A 68 -6.91 -10.42 0.44
N ASP A 69 -5.78 -10.03 1.03
CA ASP A 69 -4.66 -10.92 1.25
C ASP A 69 -4.90 -11.80 2.48
N LEU A 70 -5.25 -13.07 2.22
CA LEU A 70 -5.50 -14.08 3.23
C LEU A 70 -4.24 -14.54 3.98
N SER A 71 -3.05 -14.21 3.47
CA SER A 71 -1.79 -14.52 4.15
C SER A 71 -1.47 -13.52 5.27
N ALA A 72 -1.83 -12.24 5.07
CA ALA A 72 -1.66 -11.18 6.05
C ALA A 72 -2.79 -11.17 7.11
N TYR A 73 -4.03 -11.47 6.70
CA TYR A 73 -5.17 -11.59 7.62
C TYR A 73 -6.17 -12.62 7.10
N PRO A 74 -6.69 -13.53 7.93
CA PRO A 74 -7.44 -14.71 7.46
C PRO A 74 -8.78 -14.42 6.75
N ARG A 75 -9.22 -13.16 6.69
CA ARG A 75 -10.51 -12.74 6.09
C ARG A 75 -10.34 -11.46 5.29
N GLU A 76 -11.09 -11.35 4.20
CA GLU A 76 -11.14 -10.13 3.40
C GLU A 76 -11.87 -9.04 4.20
N HIS A 77 -11.31 -7.84 4.25
CA HIS A 77 -11.80 -6.78 5.12
C HIS A 77 -11.50 -5.39 4.56
N LEU A 78 -12.30 -4.42 5.01
CA LEU A 78 -12.01 -3.01 4.82
C LEU A 78 -11.13 -2.55 5.99
N TYR A 79 -9.92 -2.14 5.68
CA TYR A 79 -8.96 -1.57 6.62
C TYR A 79 -9.11 -0.06 6.66
N VAL A 80 -9.13 0.52 7.86
CA VAL A 80 -9.24 1.96 8.08
C VAL A 80 -8.26 2.34 9.17
N MET A 81 -7.40 3.30 8.88
CA MET A 81 -6.47 3.90 9.85
C MET A 81 -6.96 5.29 10.21
N VAL A 82 -6.91 5.64 11.50
CA VAL A 82 -7.34 6.95 11.98
C VAL A 82 -6.31 7.56 12.92
N ASN A 83 -6.14 8.88 12.84
CA ASN A 83 -5.25 9.67 13.72
C ASN A 83 -6.03 10.06 14.99
N ALA A 84 -6.27 9.11 15.90
CA ALA A 84 -6.94 9.40 17.16
C ALA A 84 -6.57 8.41 18.29
N LYS A 85 -6.50 8.93 19.54
CA LYS A 85 -6.42 8.08 20.74
C LYS A 85 -7.76 7.40 20.96
N PHE A 86 -7.83 6.11 20.64
CA PHE A 86 -8.84 5.23 21.24
C PHE A 86 -8.25 4.63 22.51
N GLU A 87 -8.51 5.29 23.64
CA GLU A 87 -8.00 4.91 24.95
C GLU A 87 -8.67 3.58 25.39
N GLU A 88 -7.89 2.50 25.35
CA GLU A 88 -8.26 1.23 25.96
C GLU A 88 -7.66 1.18 27.39
N GLU A 89 -8.51 0.97 28.39
CA GLU A 89 -8.11 0.77 29.80
C GLU A 89 -7.40 -0.60 30.05
N LEU A 90 -6.67 -1.15 29.07
CA LEU A 90 -5.93 -2.40 29.26
C LEU A 90 -4.65 -2.46 28.42
N ARG A 91 -3.73 -1.53 28.69
CA ARG A 91 -2.31 -1.84 28.58
C ARG A 91 -1.94 -2.84 29.68
N GLU A 92 -2.31 -4.11 29.50
CA GLU A 92 -1.80 -5.18 30.35
C GLU A 92 -1.17 -6.24 29.44
N SER A 93 0.16 -6.37 29.58
CA SER A 93 1.04 -7.40 29.02
C SER A 93 1.61 -7.24 27.60
N VAL A 94 2.40 -6.18 27.37
CA VAL A 94 3.81 -6.36 26.97
C VAL A 94 4.58 -5.24 27.65
N GLY A 95 5.41 -5.58 28.62
CA GLY A 95 6.30 -4.61 29.25
C GLY A 95 7.37 -4.19 28.24
N GLU A 96 7.62 -2.89 28.15
CA GLU A 96 8.94 -2.30 28.06
C GLU A 96 8.75 -0.77 28.13
N GLU A 97 9.16 -0.26 29.29
CA GLU A 97 9.81 1.04 29.50
C GLU A 97 9.06 2.31 29.04
N GLU A 98 8.57 3.04 30.04
CA GLU A 98 8.40 4.48 30.01
C GLU A 98 9.76 5.12 29.68
N GLU A 99 10.08 5.23 28.40
CA GLU A 99 10.96 6.29 27.92
C GLU A 99 10.06 7.48 27.58
N ASP A 100 10.34 8.59 28.24
CA ASP A 100 9.83 9.94 28.03
C ASP A 100 10.23 10.41 26.62
N SER A 101 9.72 9.73 25.60
CA SER A 101 9.93 10.08 24.21
C SER A 101 8.99 11.23 23.92
N ASP A 102 9.60 12.39 23.69
CA ASP A 102 9.06 13.59 23.05
C ASP A 102 8.64 13.26 21.59
N ASP A 103 7.86 12.20 21.43
CA ASP A 103 7.36 11.70 20.16
C ASP A 103 6.02 12.40 19.95
N ASP A 104 6.06 13.51 19.22
CA ASP A 104 4.92 14.15 18.55
C ASP A 104 4.23 13.20 17.54
N VAL A 105 4.31 11.88 17.73
CA VAL A 105 3.60 10.90 16.91
C VAL A 105 2.15 10.92 17.36
N GLU A 106 1.32 11.41 16.45
CA GLU A 106 -0.10 11.32 16.61
C GLU A 106 -0.50 9.85 16.83
N PRO A 107 -1.30 9.58 17.86
CA PRO A 107 -1.73 8.24 18.22
C PRO A 107 -2.60 7.65 17.11
N ILE A 108 -2.17 6.53 16.54
CA ILE A 108 -2.85 5.86 15.44
C ILE A 108 -3.74 4.75 16.01
N ALA A 109 -4.96 4.62 15.48
CA ALA A 109 -5.81 3.46 15.70
C ALA A 109 -6.18 2.77 14.39
N GLU A 110 -6.23 1.45 14.45
CA GLU A 110 -6.50 0.59 13.29
C GLU A 110 -7.86 -0.08 13.43
N PHE A 111 -8.72 0.12 12.43
CA PHE A 111 -10.01 -0.52 12.32
C PHE A 111 -10.01 -1.51 11.16
N ARG A 112 -10.58 -2.69 11.38
CA ARG A 112 -10.87 -3.68 10.33
C ARG A 112 -12.35 -4.02 10.37
N PHE A 113 -13.03 -3.84 9.24
CA PHE A 113 -14.42 -4.20 9.06
C PHE A 113 -14.50 -5.43 8.15
N VAL A 114 -14.90 -6.56 8.72
CA VAL A 114 -15.01 -7.84 8.04
C VAL A 114 -16.50 -8.10 7.73
N PRO A 115 -16.98 -7.82 6.51
CA PRO A 115 -18.36 -8.11 6.15
C PRO A 115 -18.56 -9.62 5.98
N GLY A 116 -19.73 -10.13 6.39
CA GLY A 116 -20.13 -11.51 6.13
C GLY A 116 -20.28 -11.81 4.64
N ASP A 117 -20.67 -10.80 3.85
CA ASP A 117 -20.65 -10.85 2.39
C ASP A 117 -19.45 -10.09 1.82
N LYS A 118 -18.54 -10.83 1.18
CA LYS A 118 -17.33 -10.29 0.56
C LYS A 118 -17.61 -9.38 -0.62
N SER A 119 -18.75 -9.58 -1.31
CA SER A 119 -19.10 -8.76 -2.48
C SER A 119 -19.39 -7.31 -2.10
N ALA A 120 -19.75 -7.07 -0.84
CA ALA A 120 -20.02 -5.74 -0.30
C ALA A 120 -18.76 -4.88 -0.08
N LEU A 121 -17.57 -5.48 -0.01
CA LEU A 121 -16.33 -4.74 0.25
C LEU A 121 -16.08 -3.62 -0.77
N GLU A 122 -16.37 -3.89 -2.04
CA GLU A 122 -16.17 -2.91 -3.12
C GLU A 122 -17.16 -1.75 -2.98
N ALA A 123 -18.43 -2.04 -2.72
CA ALA A 123 -19.45 -1.01 -2.47
C ALA A 123 -19.13 -0.16 -1.24
N MET A 124 -18.67 -0.78 -0.15
CA MET A 124 -18.24 -0.08 1.07
C MET A 124 -17.05 0.85 0.78
N PHE A 125 -16.05 0.35 0.05
CA PHE A 125 -14.87 1.14 -0.31
C PHE A 125 -15.22 2.32 -1.22
N THR A 126 -15.99 2.09 -2.29
CA THR A 126 -16.43 3.16 -3.18
C THR A 126 -17.22 4.23 -2.43
N ALA A 127 -18.15 3.84 -1.55
CA ALA A 127 -18.92 4.78 -0.74
C ALA A 127 -18.00 5.61 0.18
N MET A 128 -16.99 4.99 0.80
CA MET A 128 -16.01 5.73 1.60
C MET A 128 -15.15 6.69 0.77
N CYS A 129 -14.72 6.29 -0.43
CA CYS A 129 -13.99 7.18 -1.33
C CYS A 129 -14.82 8.42 -1.71
N GLU A 130 -16.09 8.22 -2.06
CA GLU A 130 -17.02 9.32 -2.38
C GLU A 130 -17.18 10.26 -1.19
N CYS A 131 -17.31 9.73 0.02
CA CYS A 131 -17.46 10.56 1.21
C CYS A 131 -16.15 11.27 1.57
N GLN A 132 -14.99 10.63 1.47
CA GLN A 132 -13.69 11.27 1.72
C GLN A 132 -13.46 12.47 0.79
N ALA A 133 -13.89 12.38 -0.47
CA ALA A 133 -13.82 13.47 -1.44
C ALA A 133 -14.68 14.69 -1.07
N LEU A 134 -15.62 14.56 -0.14
CA LEU A 134 -16.44 15.67 0.37
C LEU A 134 -15.79 16.40 1.57
N HIS A 135 -14.67 15.89 2.10
CA HIS A 135 -13.97 16.47 3.25
C HIS A 135 -12.47 16.67 2.92
N PRO A 136 -12.12 17.63 2.03
CA PRO A 136 -10.73 18.03 1.83
C PRO A 136 -10.17 18.71 3.08
N ASP A 137 -8.85 18.60 3.29
CA ASP A 137 -8.19 19.25 4.42
C ASP A 137 -8.14 20.77 4.19
N PRO A 138 -8.49 21.60 5.20
CA PRO A 138 -8.53 23.05 5.05
C PRO A 138 -7.15 23.69 4.85
N GLU A 139 -6.07 22.99 5.19
CA GLU A 139 -4.69 23.46 4.99
C GLU A 139 -4.15 23.12 3.57
N ASP A 140 -4.84 22.27 2.81
CA ASP A 140 -4.46 21.89 1.44
C ASP A 140 -5.04 22.86 0.38
N GLU A 141 -5.84 23.87 0.77
CA GLU A 141 -6.44 24.85 -0.16
C GLU A 141 -5.43 25.86 -0.76
N ASP A 142 -4.17 25.89 -0.30
CA ASP A 142 -3.23 26.99 -0.60
C ASP A 142 -2.01 26.62 -1.49
N SER A 143 -1.98 25.47 -2.18
CA SER A 143 -0.82 25.10 -3.03
C SER A 143 -0.94 25.43 -4.53
N ASP A 144 -2.04 26.04 -4.96
CA ASP A 144 -2.29 26.42 -6.36
C ASP A 144 -1.98 27.89 -6.69
N ASP A 145 -1.33 28.64 -5.79
CA ASP A 145 -0.69 29.94 -6.15
C ASP A 145 0.71 29.71 -6.76
N TYR A 146 0.82 28.71 -7.63
CA TYR A 146 1.78 28.81 -8.72
C TYR A 146 1.18 29.86 -9.67
N ASP A 147 1.54 31.12 -9.44
CA ASP A 147 1.49 32.19 -10.43
C ASP A 147 2.41 31.75 -11.58
N GLY A 148 1.88 30.83 -12.37
CA GLY A 148 2.39 30.45 -13.66
C GLY A 148 2.21 31.68 -14.51
N GLU A 149 3.15 32.61 -14.38
CA GLU A 149 3.52 33.54 -15.43
C GLU A 149 3.57 32.68 -16.70
N GLU A 150 2.47 32.69 -17.46
CA GLU A 150 2.44 32.17 -18.81
C GLU A 150 3.55 32.93 -19.50
N TYR A 151 4.70 32.27 -19.63
CA TYR A 151 5.78 32.73 -20.47
C TYR A 151 5.15 32.88 -21.84
N ASP A 152 4.79 34.10 -22.19
CA ASP A 152 4.25 34.46 -23.48
C ASP A 152 5.31 34.11 -24.53
N VAL A 153 5.13 32.93 -25.15
CA VAL A 153 6.04 32.39 -26.15
C VAL A 153 5.98 33.22 -27.44
N GLU A 154 4.99 34.09 -27.60
CA GLU A 154 4.84 34.92 -28.80
C GLU A 154 5.82 36.11 -28.84
N ALA A 155 6.59 36.37 -27.77
CA ALA A 155 7.60 37.43 -27.78
C ALA A 155 8.92 37.06 -28.49
N TYR A 156 9.16 35.78 -28.83
CA TYR A 156 10.43 35.33 -29.43
C TYR A 156 10.38 35.06 -30.94
N GLU A 157 9.26 35.32 -31.62
CA GLU A 157 9.17 35.21 -33.09
C GLU A 157 10.03 36.23 -33.86
N GLN A 158 10.85 37.05 -33.17
CA GLN A 158 11.79 37.98 -33.81
C GLN A 158 13.27 37.65 -33.60
N GLY A 159 13.62 36.50 -33.02
CA GLY A 159 15.01 36.14 -32.78
C GLY A 159 15.32 34.68 -33.09
N GLN A 160 15.99 34.45 -34.22
CA GLN A 160 16.58 33.16 -34.60
C GLN A 160 17.29 32.48 -33.41
N GLY A 161 16.78 31.33 -32.97
CA GLY A 161 17.43 30.50 -31.96
C GLY A 161 16.70 29.17 -31.80
N ASP A 162 17.30 28.10 -32.32
CA ASP A 162 16.77 26.74 -32.40
C ASP A 162 16.22 26.20 -31.06
N ILE A 163 14.92 25.94 -31.06
CA ILE A 163 14.24 25.07 -30.09
C ILE A 163 14.61 23.62 -30.44
N PRO A 164 14.93 22.72 -29.48
CA PRO A 164 15.21 21.33 -29.79
C PRO A 164 13.91 20.61 -30.16
N THR A 165 13.58 20.63 -31.45
CA THR A 165 12.56 19.77 -32.05
C THR A 165 12.98 18.31 -31.88
N PHE A 166 12.10 17.48 -31.34
CA PHE A 166 12.31 16.04 -31.34
C PHE A 166 12.31 15.53 -32.78
N TYR A 167 13.49 15.26 -33.32
CA TYR A 167 13.63 14.69 -34.66
C TYR A 167 13.27 13.21 -34.65
N THR A 168 12.52 12.77 -35.66
CA THR A 168 12.37 11.33 -35.93
C THR A 168 13.73 10.75 -36.34
N TYR A 169 13.95 9.44 -36.14
CA TYR A 169 15.25 8.79 -36.38
C TYR A 169 15.86 9.10 -37.76
N GLU A 170 15.03 9.12 -38.80
CA GLU A 170 15.48 9.40 -40.17
C GLU A 170 15.83 10.88 -40.39
N GLU A 171 15.05 11.79 -39.80
CA GLU A 171 15.24 13.23 -39.94
C GLU A 171 16.46 13.72 -39.14
N GLY A 172 16.70 13.14 -37.95
CA GLY A 172 17.83 13.48 -37.09
C GLY A 172 19.20 13.09 -37.69
N LEU A 173 19.26 12.00 -38.46
CA LEU A 173 20.48 11.60 -39.18
C LEU A 173 20.87 12.60 -40.27
N SER A 174 19.88 13.23 -40.90
CA SER A 174 20.12 14.22 -41.96
C SER A 174 20.66 15.56 -41.43
N HIS A 175 20.41 15.86 -40.15
CA HIS A 175 20.88 17.07 -39.46
C HIS A 175 22.24 16.93 -38.79
N LEU A 176 22.87 15.76 -38.85
CA LEU A 176 24.22 15.56 -38.32
C LEU A 176 25.22 16.38 -39.13
N THR A 177 26.16 17.02 -38.44
CA THR A 177 27.30 17.68 -39.09
C THR A 177 28.17 16.64 -39.81
N ALA A 178 28.99 17.08 -40.77
CA ALA A 178 29.86 16.17 -41.52
C ALA A 178 30.82 15.35 -40.61
N GLU A 179 31.25 15.95 -39.50
CA GLU A 179 32.04 15.25 -38.47
C GLU A 179 31.19 14.24 -37.68
N GLY A 180 29.94 14.59 -37.36
CA GLY A 180 28.99 13.68 -36.73
C GLY A 180 28.66 12.47 -37.59
N GLN A 181 28.46 12.68 -38.90
CA GLN A 181 28.23 11.60 -39.87
C GLN A 181 29.46 10.68 -39.99
N ALA A 182 30.67 11.24 -40.07
CA ALA A 182 31.90 10.45 -40.13
C ALA A 182 32.14 9.62 -38.85
N THR A 183 31.79 10.18 -37.69
CA THR A 183 31.88 9.48 -36.41
C THR A 183 30.87 8.33 -36.33
N LEU A 184 29.64 8.57 -36.80
CA LEU A 184 28.59 7.56 -36.87
C LEU A 184 28.98 6.40 -37.79
N GLU A 185 29.49 6.68 -38.99
CA GLU A 185 29.95 5.65 -39.94
C GLU A 185 31.08 4.78 -39.35
N ARG A 186 31.98 5.39 -38.58
CA ARG A 186 33.04 4.66 -37.86
C ARG A 186 32.46 3.73 -36.78
N LEU A 187 31.46 4.17 -36.03
CA LEU A 187 30.78 3.37 -35.00
C LEU A 187 30.01 2.20 -35.62
N GLU A 188 29.30 2.43 -36.73
CA GLU A 188 28.60 1.39 -37.50
C GLU A 188 29.56 0.35 -38.09
N GLY A 189 30.73 0.79 -38.56
CA GLY A 189 31.81 -0.09 -39.00
C GLY A 189 32.36 -0.98 -37.88
N MET A 190 32.52 -0.44 -36.67
CA MET A 190 32.95 -1.21 -35.49
C MET A 190 31.90 -2.24 -35.07
N LEU A 191 30.62 -1.88 -35.05
CA LEU A 191 29.52 -2.81 -34.75
C LEU A 191 29.44 -3.96 -35.78
N SER A 192 29.60 -3.64 -37.07
CA SER A 192 29.59 -4.64 -38.15
C SER A 192 30.76 -5.63 -38.07
N GLN A 193 31.92 -5.20 -37.56
CA GLN A 193 33.06 -6.08 -37.28
C GLN A 193 32.86 -6.94 -36.02
N SER A 194 32.13 -6.41 -35.04
CA SER A 194 31.83 -7.08 -33.77
C SER A 194 30.89 -8.28 -33.95
N VAL A 195 29.89 -8.18 -34.84
CA VAL A 195 29.00 -9.30 -35.17
C VAL A 195 29.67 -10.42 -35.98
N SER A 196 30.80 -10.12 -36.64
CA SER A 196 31.59 -11.12 -37.37
C SER A 196 32.61 -11.86 -36.49
N SER A 197 32.87 -11.36 -35.27
CA SER A 197 33.79 -11.98 -34.32
C SER A 197 33.00 -12.65 -33.20
N GLN A 198 32.70 -13.94 -33.38
CA GLN A 198 32.29 -14.77 -32.25
C GLN A 198 33.37 -14.71 -31.16
N TYR A 199 32.97 -14.16 -30.01
CA TYR A 199 33.59 -14.23 -28.68
C TYR A 199 35.12 -14.10 -28.60
N ASN A 200 35.58 -12.94 -28.10
CA ASN A 200 36.75 -12.87 -27.24
C ASN A 200 36.61 -11.69 -26.27
N MET A 201 35.91 -11.91 -25.16
CA MET A 201 36.06 -11.08 -23.97
C MET A 201 37.35 -11.52 -23.27
N ALA A 202 38.39 -10.68 -23.38
CA ALA A 202 39.63 -10.90 -22.67
C ALA A 202 39.37 -10.96 -21.16
N GLY A 203 39.59 -12.13 -20.55
CA GLY A 203 39.64 -12.28 -19.10
C GLY A 203 38.66 -13.28 -18.47
N VAL A 204 37.71 -13.85 -19.20
CA VAL A 204 36.80 -14.87 -18.65
C VAL A 204 37.26 -16.26 -19.08
N ARG A 205 37.94 -16.97 -18.17
CA ARG A 205 38.04 -18.42 -18.25
C ARG A 205 36.65 -18.99 -17.99
N THR A 206 35.96 -19.48 -19.02
CA THR A 206 34.80 -20.34 -18.81
C THR A 206 35.31 -21.74 -18.51
N ASP A 207 35.38 -22.06 -17.22
CA ASP A 207 35.60 -23.44 -16.77
C ASP A 207 34.31 -24.23 -17.01
N ASP A 208 34.45 -25.30 -17.79
CA ASP A 208 33.39 -26.24 -18.14
C ASP A 208 33.20 -27.20 -16.97
N SER A 209 32.21 -26.91 -16.11
CA SER A 209 31.73 -27.86 -15.10
C SER A 209 30.34 -28.35 -15.50
N LEU A 210 30.32 -29.27 -16.46
CA LEU A 210 29.25 -30.26 -16.64
C LEU A 210 28.97 -30.92 -15.28
N ARG A 211 27.93 -30.46 -14.58
CA ARG A 211 27.38 -31.13 -13.39
C ARG A 211 26.58 -32.33 -13.89
N ASP A 212 27.24 -33.49 -13.88
CA ASP A 212 26.58 -34.79 -13.89
C ASP A 212 25.74 -34.89 -12.60
N PHE A 213 24.42 -34.98 -12.72
CA PHE A 213 23.54 -35.30 -11.61
C PHE A 213 23.33 -36.81 -11.61
N GLU A 214 24.19 -37.55 -10.89
CA GLU A 214 23.95 -38.95 -10.60
C GLU A 214 22.93 -39.10 -9.46
N ASP A 215 21.93 -39.92 -9.77
CA ASP A 215 20.86 -40.47 -8.95
C ASP A 215 21.42 -41.21 -7.71
N GLY A 216 20.92 -40.87 -6.53
CA GLY A 216 21.40 -41.39 -5.24
C GLY A 216 20.27 -41.52 -4.23
N MET A 217 19.37 -42.47 -4.48
CA MET A 217 18.32 -42.91 -3.57
C MET A 217 18.91 -43.74 -2.42
N GLU A 218 18.92 -43.22 -1.20
CA GLU A 218 18.99 -44.04 0.01
C GLU A 218 18.12 -43.44 1.12
N VAL A 219 17.00 -44.11 1.39
CA VAL A 219 16.09 -43.85 2.51
C VAL A 219 16.52 -44.71 3.68
N ASP A 220 17.22 -44.11 4.64
CA ASP A 220 17.63 -44.81 5.86
C ASP A 220 16.44 -44.91 6.83
N THR A 221 15.86 -46.10 6.91
CA THR A 221 14.74 -46.43 7.80
C THR A 221 15.27 -46.78 9.19
N ALA A 222 15.31 -45.80 10.09
CA ALA A 222 15.53 -46.06 11.52
C ALA A 222 14.19 -46.36 12.23
N PRO A 223 14.12 -47.40 13.09
CA PRO A 223 12.88 -47.83 13.71
C PRO A 223 12.45 -46.92 14.89
N THR A 224 11.15 -46.71 14.99
CA THR A 224 10.43 -46.07 16.09
C THR A 224 10.75 -46.72 17.44
N VAL A 225 11.35 -45.96 18.36
CA VAL A 225 11.39 -46.30 19.79
C VAL A 225 10.37 -45.44 20.52
N ALA A 226 9.27 -46.07 20.92
CA ALA A 226 8.37 -45.53 21.94
C ALA A 226 9.07 -45.63 23.29
N GLY A 227 9.60 -44.51 23.79
CA GLY A 227 10.28 -44.39 25.07
C GLY A 227 9.46 -43.55 26.05
N GLN A 228 9.05 -44.22 27.13
CA GLN A 228 8.34 -43.76 28.32
C GLN A 228 8.59 -42.32 28.78
N PHE A 229 7.48 -41.64 29.07
CA PHE A 229 7.36 -40.50 29.96
C PHE A 229 7.83 -40.89 31.37
N GLU A 230 8.80 -40.18 31.92
CA GLU A 230 9.20 -40.29 33.32
C GLU A 230 9.20 -38.89 33.95
N ASP A 231 8.43 -38.82 35.03
CA ASP A 231 8.10 -37.70 35.91
C ASP A 231 9.31 -37.00 36.57
N ALA A 232 9.06 -35.77 37.04
CA ALA A 232 9.73 -35.03 38.13
C ALA A 232 11.15 -34.46 37.84
N ASP A 233 11.55 -33.24 38.23
CA ASP A 233 11.16 -32.39 39.36
C ASP A 233 11.22 -30.89 39.03
N VAL A 234 10.36 -30.13 39.70
CA VAL A 234 10.42 -28.67 39.89
C VAL A 234 11.40 -28.39 41.03
N ASP A 235 12.43 -27.57 40.79
CA ASP A 235 13.25 -27.00 41.87
C ASP A 235 12.79 -25.56 42.14
N HIS A 236 12.80 -25.20 43.43
CA HIS A 236 12.02 -24.14 44.07
C HIS A 236 12.75 -22.79 44.10
#